data_AF-A0A3D5P6E1-F1
#
_entry.id   AF-A0A3D5P6E1-F1
#
_cell.length_a   1.000
_cell.length_b   1.000
_cell.length_c   1.000
_cell.angle_alpha   90.00
_cell.angle_beta   90.00
_cell.angle_gamma   90.00
#
_symmetry.space_group_name_H-M   'P 1'
#
loop_
_entity.id
_entity.type
_entity.pdbx_description
1 polymer ?
#
loop_
_entity_poly.entity_id
_entity_poly.type
_entity_poly.pdbx_seq_one_letter_code
_entity_poly.pdbx_strand_id
1 'polypeptide(L)'
;MFRRYLLPGFLFQSVVIAGGYGTGAELSQFFLSQGPKGGLLAILVSTIVFSVVSMATFELARQWNAYDYRHFFKKLLGPSWWLFEASYIGLLLVVLAVVAAASGEIMRDTFGLSYWSGVLAVMLAVGGLIFGGGRLIERALSLWSFVLYGIYIVFFIWCL
;
A
#
# COMPACT_ATOMS: atom_id res chain seq x y z
N MET A 1 -20.59 -16.26 3.75
CA MET A 1 -19.66 -16.65 2.66
C MET A 1 -18.78 -15.47 2.23
N PHE A 2 -19.35 -14.40 1.66
CA PHE A 2 -18.59 -13.24 1.12
C PHE A 2 -17.60 -12.60 2.12
N ARG A 3 -18.08 -12.27 3.33
CA ARG A 3 -17.28 -11.63 4.38
C ARG A 3 -16.15 -12.51 4.93
N ARG A 4 -16.23 -13.83 4.76
CA ARG A 4 -15.29 -14.79 5.37
C ARG A 4 -14.18 -15.23 4.40
N TYR A 5 -14.47 -15.27 3.10
CA TYR A 5 -13.52 -15.77 2.09
C TYR A 5 -12.99 -14.68 1.15
N LEU A 6 -13.83 -13.73 0.72
CA LEU A 6 -13.44 -12.73 -0.27
C LEU A 6 -12.87 -11.46 0.37
N LEU A 7 -13.41 -11.07 1.52
CA LEU A 7 -12.99 -9.86 2.23
C LEU A 7 -11.49 -9.85 2.61
N PRO A 8 -10.91 -10.95 3.12
CA PRO A 8 -9.46 -10.99 3.40
C PRO A 8 -8.61 -10.83 2.14
N GLY A 9 -9.05 -11.44 1.02
CA GLY A 9 -8.37 -11.33 -0.27
C GLY A 9 -8.37 -9.91 -0.81
N PHE A 10 -9.52 -9.22 -0.76
CA PHE A 10 -9.61 -7.82 -1.19
C PHE A 10 -8.79 -6.88 -0.31
N LEU A 11 -8.77 -7.10 1.01
CA LEU A 11 -7.92 -6.30 1.91
C LEU A 11 -6.44 -6.49 1.58
N PHE A 12 -6.02 -7.74 1.37
CA PHE A 12 -4.64 -8.05 1.02
C PHE A 12 -4.23 -7.42 -0.31
N GLN A 13 -5.10 -7.53 -1.33
CA GLN A 13 -4.90 -6.90 -2.63
C GLN A 13 -4.74 -5.38 -2.49
N SER A 14 -5.60 -4.70 -1.73
CA SER A 14 -5.51 -3.24 -1.56
C SER A 14 -4.20 -2.79 -0.93
N VAL A 15 -3.66 -3.55 0.01
CA VAL A 15 -2.35 -3.25 0.65
C VAL A 15 -1.20 -3.46 -0.34
N VAL A 16 -1.21 -4.55 -1.09
CA VAL A 16 -0.16 -4.85 -2.10
C VAL A 16 -0.14 -3.81 -3.22
N ILE A 17 -1.33 -3.40 -3.69
CA ILE A 17 -1.52 -2.34 -4.68
C ILE A 17 -0.96 -1.01 -4.16
N ALA A 18 -1.34 -0.61 -2.94
CA ALA A 18 -0.93 0.68 -2.37
C ALA A 18 0.59 0.89 -2.36
N GLY A 19 1.38 -0.16 -2.12
CA GLY A 19 2.84 -0.09 -2.18
C GLY A 19 3.39 0.23 -3.57
N GLY A 20 2.85 -0.39 -4.61
CA GLY A 20 3.35 -0.24 -5.99
C GLY A 20 3.03 1.12 -6.63
N TYR A 21 1.96 1.80 -6.17
CA TYR A 21 1.51 3.10 -6.73
C TYR A 21 2.09 4.33 -6.03
N GLY A 22 2.90 4.17 -4.96
CA GLY A 22 3.43 5.31 -4.20
C GLY A 22 4.29 6.24 -5.05
N THR A 23 5.29 5.69 -5.74
CA THR A 23 6.17 6.43 -6.67
C THR A 23 6.16 5.84 -8.08
N GLY A 24 5.57 4.65 -8.27
CA GLY A 24 5.62 3.88 -9.52
C GLY A 24 7.01 3.38 -9.90
N ALA A 25 8.06 3.74 -9.15
CA ALA A 25 9.45 3.39 -9.44
C ALA A 25 9.71 1.89 -9.29
N GLU A 26 9.12 1.26 -8.27
CA GLU A 26 9.21 -0.20 -8.10
C GLU A 26 8.47 -0.91 -9.23
N LEU A 27 7.32 -0.40 -9.66
CA LEU A 27 6.55 -0.98 -10.74
C LEU A 27 7.33 -0.93 -12.07
N SER A 28 7.95 0.21 -12.37
CA SER A 28 8.73 0.39 -13.59
C SER A 28 10.01 -0.46 -13.58
N GLN A 29 10.70 -0.52 -12.44
CA GLN A 29 11.96 -1.26 -12.31
C GLN A 29 11.75 -2.78 -12.33
N PHE A 30 10.74 -3.30 -11.63
CA PHE A 30 10.56 -4.75 -11.48
C PHE A 30 9.64 -5.38 -12.53
N PHE A 31 8.68 -4.63 -13.09
CA PHE A 31 7.69 -5.20 -14.02
C PHE A 31 7.82 -4.68 -15.45
N LEU A 32 8.19 -3.42 -15.67
CA LEU A 32 8.18 -2.81 -17.00
C LEU A 32 9.55 -2.83 -17.71
N SER A 33 10.65 -2.96 -16.95
CA SER A 33 12.02 -2.88 -17.47
C SER A 33 12.42 -4.00 -18.44
N GLN A 34 11.79 -5.19 -18.35
CA GLN A 34 12.19 -6.40 -19.07
C GLN A 34 11.29 -6.76 -20.26
N GLY A 35 10.48 -5.80 -20.72
CA GLY A 35 9.52 -6.00 -21.83
C GLY A 35 8.30 -6.84 -21.46
N PRO A 36 7.33 -7.03 -22.39
CA PRO A 36 6.01 -7.59 -22.06
C PRO A 36 6.06 -9.00 -21.47
N LYS A 37 6.93 -9.87 -22.01
CA LYS A 37 7.10 -11.25 -21.52
C LYS A 37 7.74 -11.30 -20.14
N GLY A 38 8.75 -10.45 -19.90
CA GLY A 38 9.41 -10.32 -18.60
C GLY A 38 8.44 -9.80 -17.52
N GLY A 39 7.63 -8.80 -17.86
CA GLY A 39 6.59 -8.28 -16.97
C GLY A 39 5.53 -9.32 -16.60
N LEU A 40 5.05 -10.12 -17.56
CA LEU A 40 4.10 -11.20 -17.28
C LEU A 40 4.68 -12.27 -16.34
N LEU A 41 5.95 -12.64 -16.53
CA LEU A 41 6.64 -13.57 -15.63
C LEU A 41 6.81 -12.97 -14.23
N ALA A 42 7.18 -11.69 -14.13
CA ALA A 42 7.29 -10.99 -12.85
C ALA A 42 5.95 -10.98 -12.10
N ILE A 43 4.84 -10.65 -12.78
CA ILE A 43 3.49 -10.70 -12.21
C ILE A 43 3.15 -12.10 -11.71
N LEU A 44 3.44 -13.14 -12.50
CA LEU A 44 3.15 -14.53 -12.14
C LEU A 44 3.94 -14.97 -10.91
N VAL A 45 5.25 -14.69 -10.88
CA VAL A 45 6.11 -15.02 -9.75
C VAL A 45 5.67 -14.27 -8.49
N SER A 46 5.42 -12.96 -8.58
CA SER A 46 4.90 -12.17 -7.45
C SER A 46 3.58 -12.74 -6.94
N THR A 47 2.65 -13.10 -7.84
CA THR A 47 1.35 -13.68 -7.47
C THR A 47 1.52 -14.97 -6.68
N ILE A 48 2.40 -15.87 -7.12
CA ILE A 48 2.67 -17.14 -6.44
C ILE A 48 3.26 -16.88 -5.05
N VAL A 49 4.29 -16.04 -4.96
CA VAL A 49 4.96 -15.73 -3.68
C VAL A 49 3.97 -15.13 -2.69
N PHE A 50 3.21 -14.10 -3.09
CA PHE A 50 2.21 -13.48 -2.23
C PHE A 50 1.08 -14.44 -1.84
N SER A 51 0.66 -15.34 -2.72
CA SER A 51 -0.35 -16.36 -2.41
C SER A 51 0.15 -17.37 -1.38
N VAL A 52 1.38 -17.85 -1.53
CA VAL A 52 1.99 -18.80 -0.58
C VAL A 52 2.19 -18.15 0.79
N VAL A 53 2.73 -16.92 0.82
CA VAL A 53 2.96 -16.18 2.08
C VAL A 53 1.64 -15.89 2.79
N SER A 54 0.60 -15.45 2.07
CA SER A 54 -0.71 -15.19 2.66
C SER A 54 -1.36 -16.47 3.19
N MET A 55 -1.31 -17.57 2.43
CA MET A 55 -1.79 -18.88 2.88
C MET A 55 -1.08 -19.32 4.17
N ALA A 56 0.26 -19.24 4.21
CA ALA A 56 1.04 -19.60 5.39
C ALA A 56 0.68 -18.71 6.59
N THR A 57 0.53 -17.40 6.38
CA THR A 57 0.20 -16.44 7.45
C THR A 57 -1.18 -16.73 8.04
N PHE A 58 -2.20 -16.98 7.21
CA PHE A 58 -3.53 -17.34 7.69
C PHE A 58 -3.55 -18.69 8.42
N GLU A 59 -2.81 -19.67 7.93
CA GLU A 59 -2.73 -20.98 8.58
C GLU A 59 -2.03 -20.89 9.94
N LEU A 60 -0.93 -20.14 10.06
CA LEU A 60 -0.27 -19.87 11.34
C LEU A 60 -1.17 -19.10 12.31
N ALA A 61 -1.90 -18.09 11.82
CA ALA A 61 -2.83 -17.32 12.64
C ALA A 61 -3.95 -18.22 13.21
N ARG A 62 -4.46 -19.16 12.40
CA ARG A 62 -5.43 -20.16 12.82
C ARG A 62 -4.85 -21.12 13.86
N GLN A 63 -3.68 -21.70 13.62
CA GLN A 63 -3.06 -22.66 14.52
C GLN A 63 -2.71 -22.06 15.89
N TRP A 64 -2.23 -20.81 15.91
CA TRP A 64 -1.88 -20.13 17.15
C TRP A 64 -3.04 -19.40 17.83
N ASN A 65 -4.23 -19.40 17.22
CA ASN A 65 -5.37 -18.56 17.63
C ASN A 65 -4.95 -17.09 17.83
N ALA A 66 -4.00 -16.63 17.03
CA ALA A 66 -3.38 -15.32 17.14
C ALA A 66 -3.96 -14.39 16.08
N TYR A 67 -5.12 -13.81 16.39
CA TYR A 67 -5.84 -12.90 15.48
C TYR A 67 -5.43 -11.44 15.63
N ASP A 68 -4.74 -11.10 16.73
CA ASP A 68 -4.17 -9.77 16.94
C ASP A 68 -2.76 -9.69 16.37
N TYR A 69 -2.43 -8.57 15.71
CA TYR A 69 -1.08 -8.25 15.20
C TYR A 69 0.01 -8.55 16.24
N ARG A 70 -0.16 -8.03 17.46
CA ARG A 70 0.86 -8.16 18.51
C ARG A 70 1.03 -9.60 18.98
N HIS A 71 -0.05 -10.36 19.11
CA HIS A 71 0.02 -11.78 19.47
C HIS A 71 0.67 -12.62 18.37
N PHE A 72 0.30 -12.35 17.11
CA PHE A 72 0.85 -13.06 15.95
C PHE A 72 2.36 -12.84 15.83
N PHE A 73 2.83 -11.59 15.85
CA PHE A 73 4.26 -11.30 15.70
C PHE A 73 5.10 -11.74 16.90
N LYS A 74 4.56 -11.71 18.13
CA LYS A 74 5.23 -12.30 19.29
C LYS A 74 5.41 -13.81 19.16
N LYS A 75 4.44 -14.52 18.59
CA LYS A 75 4.54 -15.97 18.32
C LYS A 75 5.48 -16.28 17.16
N LEU A 76 5.44 -15.47 16.10
CA LEU A 76 6.26 -15.66 14.90
C LEU A 76 7.75 -15.36 15.13
N LEU A 77 8.06 -14.24 15.79
CA LEU A 77 9.43 -13.74 15.97
C LEU A 77 10.03 -14.03 17.34
N GLY A 78 9.20 -14.50 18.29
CA GLY A 78 9.62 -14.79 19.66
C GLY A 78 10.09 -13.54 20.41
N PRO A 79 11.15 -13.65 21.24
CA PRO A 79 11.58 -12.55 22.13
C PRO A 79 12.07 -11.31 21.37
N SER A 80 12.53 -11.46 20.13
CA SER A 80 13.07 -10.37 19.31
C SER A 80 12.00 -9.60 18.52
N TRP A 81 10.71 -9.75 18.84
CA TRP A 81 9.62 -9.04 18.16
C TRP A 81 9.72 -7.50 18.24
N TRP A 82 10.40 -6.97 19.26
CA TRP A 82 10.62 -5.52 19.41
C TRP A 82 11.48 -4.93 18.29
N LEU A 83 12.41 -5.71 17.71
CA LEU A 83 13.24 -5.27 16.59
C LEU A 83 12.38 -5.00 15.36
N PHE A 84 11.39 -5.87 15.13
CA PHE A 84 10.42 -5.71 14.05
C PHE A 84 9.53 -4.49 14.28
N GLU A 85 9.06 -4.26 15.51
CA GLU A 85 8.26 -3.08 15.84
C GLU A 85 9.05 -1.77 15.63
N ALA A 86 10.33 -1.72 16.03
CA ALA A 86 11.20 -0.57 15.78
C ALA A 86 11.44 -0.35 14.28
N SER A 87 11.71 -1.42 13.53
CA SER A 87 11.91 -1.36 12.08
C SER A 87 10.64 -0.93 11.35
N TYR A 88 9.47 -1.39 11.82
CA TYR A 88 8.17 -1.03 11.29
C TYR A 88 7.85 0.45 11.50
N ILE A 89 8.15 1.02 12.67
CA ILE A 89 8.04 2.46 12.90
C ILE A 89 8.98 3.24 11.98
N GLY A 90 10.22 2.77 11.82
CA GLY A 90 11.18 3.36 10.88
C GLY A 90 10.65 3.36 9.44
N LEU A 91 10.10 2.22 8.98
CA LEU A 91 9.47 2.08 7.67
C LEU A 91 8.33 3.10 7.49
N LEU A 92 7.44 3.24 8.48
CA LEU A 92 6.34 4.20 8.43
C LEU A 92 6.83 5.64 8.29
N LEU A 93 7.89 6.02 9.01
CA LEU A 93 8.49 7.35 8.89
C LEU A 93 9.10 7.57 7.50
N VAL A 94 9.78 6.57 6.95
CA VAL A 94 10.35 6.64 5.60
C VAL A 94 9.23 6.80 4.56
N VAL A 95 8.16 6.01 4.67
CA VAL A 95 7.01 6.11 3.75
C VAL A 95 6.38 7.50 3.83
N LEU A 96 6.15 8.04 5.03
CA LEU A 96 5.62 9.40 5.20
C LEU A 96 6.55 10.46 4.60
N ALA A 97 7.86 10.32 4.78
CA ALA A 97 8.85 11.23 4.22
C ALA A 97 8.85 11.20 2.68
N VAL A 98 8.82 10.01 2.09
CA VAL A 98 8.78 9.83 0.62
C VAL A 98 7.50 10.43 0.05
N VAL A 99 6.35 10.20 0.68
CA VAL A 99 5.06 10.75 0.22
C VAL A 99 5.03 12.28 0.33
N ALA A 100 5.55 12.86 1.42
CA ALA A 100 5.71 14.31 1.53
C ALA A 100 6.63 14.87 0.45
N ALA A 101 7.79 14.24 0.23
CA ALA A 101 8.76 14.69 -0.76
C ALA A 101 8.18 14.62 -2.18
N ALA A 102 7.51 13.52 -2.54
CA ALA A 102 6.84 13.38 -3.82
C ALA A 102 5.78 14.47 -4.04
N SER A 103 4.97 14.78 -3.01
CA SER A 103 4.00 15.88 -3.08
C SER A 103 4.66 17.24 -3.28
N GLY A 104 5.74 17.51 -2.53
CA GLY A 104 6.51 18.75 -2.66
C GLY A 104 7.09 18.94 -4.05
N GLU A 105 7.66 17.88 -4.63
CA GLU A 105 8.19 17.86 -6.00
C GLU A 105 7.08 18.07 -7.03
N ILE A 106 5.96 17.33 -6.94
CA ILE A 106 4.82 17.48 -7.86
C ILE A 106 4.29 18.93 -7.83
N MET A 107 4.16 19.51 -6.64
CA MET A 107 3.67 20.89 -6.48
C MET A 107 4.63 21.91 -7.08
N ARG A 108 5.95 21.69 -6.95
CA ARG A 108 6.97 22.55 -7.55
C ARG A 108 7.00 22.42 -9.07
N ASP A 109 7.03 21.21 -9.59
CA ASP A 109 7.24 20.95 -11.02
C ASP A 109 6.00 21.20 -11.86
N THR A 110 4.81 20.92 -11.32
CA THR A 110 3.54 21.06 -12.04
C THR A 110 2.95 22.47 -11.93
N PHE A 111 3.02 23.07 -10.73
CA PHE A 111 2.36 24.35 -10.43
C PHE A 111 3.34 25.51 -10.27
N GLY A 112 4.65 25.27 -10.28
CA GLY A 112 5.67 26.31 -10.07
C GLY A 112 5.67 26.88 -8.64
N LEU A 113 5.01 26.21 -7.70
CA LEU A 113 4.88 26.66 -6.31
C LEU A 113 6.08 26.21 -5.46
N SER A 114 6.19 26.76 -4.24
CA SER A 114 7.24 26.34 -3.31
C SER A 114 7.06 24.89 -2.86
N TYR A 115 8.14 24.11 -2.83
CA TYR A 115 8.19 22.73 -2.35
C TYR A 115 7.47 22.54 -1.00
N TRP A 116 7.66 23.49 -0.08
CA TRP A 116 7.05 23.45 1.25
C TRP A 116 5.52 23.48 1.23
N SER A 117 4.91 24.08 0.21
CA SER A 117 3.45 24.10 0.09
C SER A 117 2.87 22.71 -0.17
N GLY A 118 3.53 21.90 -1.01
CA GLY A 118 3.13 20.52 -1.28
C GLY A 118 3.36 19.59 -0.08
N VAL A 119 4.48 19.77 0.62
CA VAL A 119 4.78 19.02 1.86
C VAL A 119 3.75 19.33 2.94
N LEU A 120 3.50 20.61 3.22
CA LEU A 120 2.56 21.04 4.26
C LEU A 120 1.13 20.59 3.92
N ALA A 121 0.70 20.73 2.67
CA ALA A 121 -0.62 20.30 2.24
C ALA A 121 -0.87 18.81 2.54
N VAL A 122 0.08 17.94 2.15
CA VAL A 122 -0.07 16.50 2.38
C VAL A 122 0.07 16.13 3.85
N MET A 123 1.00 16.73 4.59
CA MET A 123 1.14 16.45 6.03
C MET A 123 -0.09 16.89 6.84
N LEU A 124 -0.68 18.04 6.50
CA LEU A 124 -1.94 18.48 7.10
C LEU A 124 -3.12 17.57 6.71
N ALA A 125 -3.18 17.11 5.46
CA ALA A 125 -4.21 16.17 5.02
C ALA A 125 -4.11 14.82 5.76
N VAL A 126 -2.90 14.26 5.88
CA VAL A 126 -2.65 13.03 6.65
C VAL A 126 -3.02 13.22 8.11
N GLY A 127 -2.56 14.31 8.74
CA GLY A 127 -2.92 14.65 10.12
C GLY A 127 -4.43 14.77 10.30
N GLY A 128 -5.10 15.52 9.43
CA GLY A 128 -6.55 15.71 9.46
C GLY A 128 -7.34 14.41 9.30
N LEU A 129 -6.89 13.50 8.44
CA LEU A 129 -7.48 12.17 8.28
C LEU A 129 -7.33 11.32 9.54
N ILE A 130 -6.16 11.35 10.18
CA ILE A 130 -5.90 10.64 11.43
C ILE A 130 -6.79 11.18 12.56
N PHE A 131 -6.90 12.51 12.70
CA PHE A 131 -7.79 13.13 13.69
C PHE A 131 -9.28 12.86 13.42
N GLY A 132 -9.68 12.73 12.15
CA GLY A 132 -11.05 12.39 11.74
C GLY A 132 -11.47 10.95 12.08
N GLY A 133 -10.52 10.09 12.47
CA GLY A 133 -10.76 8.70 12.86
C GLY A 133 -11.10 7.77 11.69
N GLY A 134 -11.33 6.49 12.01
CA GLY A 134 -11.47 5.43 11.00
C GLY A 134 -12.58 5.65 9.96
N ARG A 135 -13.70 6.28 10.34
CA ARG A 135 -14.81 6.58 9.41
C ARG A 135 -14.44 7.59 8.33
N LEU A 136 -13.59 8.58 8.65
CA LEU A 136 -13.13 9.56 7.67
C LEU A 136 -12.13 8.92 6.70
N ILE A 137 -11.22 8.11 7.23
CA ILE A 137 -10.22 7.36 6.44
C ILE A 137 -10.92 6.42 5.46
N GLU A 138 -11.93 5.67 5.91
CA GLU A 138 -12.69 4.75 5.07
C GLU A 138 -13.45 5.48 3.95
N ARG A 139 -14.06 6.63 4.25
CA ARG A 139 -14.70 7.48 3.23
C ARG A 139 -13.71 8.07 2.24
N ALA A 140 -12.56 8.55 2.71
CA ALA A 140 -11.52 9.09 1.83
C ALA A 140 -10.97 8.01 0.89
N LEU A 141 -10.63 6.83 1.42
CA LEU A 141 -10.12 5.69 0.64
C LEU A 141 -11.14 5.15 -0.37
N SER A 142 -12.41 5.04 0.03
CA SER A 142 -13.46 4.59 -0.90
C SER A 142 -13.65 5.59 -2.04
N LEU A 143 -13.71 6.89 -1.74
CA LEU A 143 -13.81 7.94 -2.75
C LEU A 143 -12.61 7.94 -3.70
N TRP A 144 -11.39 7.73 -3.17
CA TRP A 144 -10.18 7.62 -3.99
C TRP A 144 -10.13 6.39 -4.89
N SER A 145 -10.67 5.27 -4.42
CA SER A 145 -10.80 4.06 -5.24
C SER A 145 -11.71 4.31 -6.45
N PHE A 146 -12.84 4.99 -6.27
CA PHE A 146 -13.74 5.34 -7.39
C PHE A 146 -13.05 6.24 -8.41
N VAL A 147 -12.28 7.24 -7.96
CA VAL A 147 -11.53 8.12 -8.87
C VAL A 147 -10.49 7.35 -9.66
N LEU A 148 -9.71 6.48 -9.01
CA LEU A 148 -8.73 5.61 -9.67
C LEU A 148 -9.36 4.74 -10.75
N TYR A 149 -10.44 4.02 -10.43
CA TYR A 149 -11.13 3.18 -11.41
C TYR A 149 -11.72 4.01 -12.55
N GLY A 150 -12.26 5.20 -12.27
CA GLY A 150 -12.75 6.11 -13.29
C GLY A 150 -11.66 6.54 -14.26
N ILE A 151 -10.50 6.95 -13.74
CA ILE A 151 -9.33 7.34 -14.56
C ILE A 151 -8.86 6.16 -15.41
N TYR A 152 -8.77 4.94 -14.85
CA TYR A 152 -8.39 3.76 -15.62
C TYR A 152 -9.34 3.46 -16.78
N ILE A 153 -10.65 3.60 -16.57
CA ILE A 153 -11.64 3.41 -17.65
C ILE A 153 -11.44 4.47 -18.74
N VAL A 154 -11.25 5.74 -18.36
CA VAL A 154 -11.02 6.83 -19.32
C VAL A 154 -9.75 6.58 -20.14
N PHE A 155 -8.64 6.22 -19.49
CA PHE A 155 -7.40 5.87 -20.18
C PHE A 155 -7.56 4.67 -21.10
N PHE A 156 -8.30 3.65 -20.67
CA PHE A 156 -8.56 2.47 -21.49
C PHE A 156 -9.36 2.81 -22.74
N ILE A 157 -10.40 3.65 -22.62
CA ILE A 157 -11.19 4.12 -23.78
C ILE A 157 -10.34 4.99 -24.71
N TRP A 158 -9.47 5.85 -24.16
CA TRP A 158 -8.60 6.72 -24.96
C TRP A 158 -7.55 5.93 -25.76
N CYS A 159 -7.09 4.81 -25.23
CA CYS A 159 -6.05 3.98 -25.85
C CYS A 159 -6.62 2.97 -26.88
N LEU A 160 -7.95 2.87 -27.00
CA LEU A 160 -8.67 1.97 -27.90
C LEU A 160 -8.99 2.67 -29.23
#